data_AF-A0A3A9E0L9-F1
#
_entry.id   AF-A0A3A9E0L9-F1
#
_cell.length_a   1.000
_cell.length_b   1.000
_cell.length_c   1.000
_cell.angle_alpha   90.00
_cell.angle_beta   90.00
_cell.angle_gamma   90.00
#
_symmetry.space_group_name_H-M   'P 1'
#
loop_
_entity.id
_entity.type
_entity.pdbx_description
1 polymer ?
#
loop_
_entity_poly.entity_id
_entity_poly.type
_entity_poly.pdbx_seq_one_letter_code
_entity_poly.pdbx_strand_id
1 'polypeptide(L)'
;MYLAIQEVYDEQKGSLSELWEFARVPRSAYYKWINQKTRANEKFNQKLCALIKDAYEEKNGIVGFRQMTKKWNREKDVHVNEKRFCAL
;
A
#
# COMPACT_ATOMS: atom_id res chain seq x y z
N MET A 1 -8.53 -5.71 -13.92
CA MET A 1 -9.91 -6.22 -13.77
C MET A 1 -10.79 -5.23 -12.99
N TYR A 2 -10.55 -4.98 -11.70
CA TYR A 2 -11.36 -4.01 -10.92
C TYR A 2 -11.30 -2.55 -11.44
N LEU A 3 -10.16 -2.13 -11.99
CA LEU A 3 -9.98 -0.81 -12.63
C LEU A 3 -10.87 -0.64 -13.88
N ALA A 4 -10.87 -1.64 -14.76
CA ALA A 4 -11.71 -1.61 -15.97
C ALA A 4 -13.21 -1.59 -15.65
N ILE A 5 -13.64 -2.26 -14.57
CA ILE A 5 -15.04 -2.20 -14.11
C ILE A 5 -15.39 -0.79 -13.58
N GLN A 6 -14.44 -0.13 -12.92
CA GLN A 6 -14.63 1.24 -12.44
C GLN A 6 -14.70 2.25 -13.59
N GLU A 7 -13.84 2.13 -14.60
CA GLU A 7 -13.85 2.99 -15.79
C GLU A 7 -15.17 2.86 -16.57
N VAL A 8 -15.64 1.63 -16.79
CA VAL A 8 -16.93 1.39 -17.47
C VAL A 8 -18.12 1.93 -16.66
N TYR A 9 -18.06 1.86 -15.32
CA TYR A 9 -19.10 2.43 -14.46
C TYR A 9 -19.13 3.98 -14.53
N ASP A 10 -17.96 4.62 -14.49
CA ASP A 10 -17.86 6.08 -14.54
C ASP A 10 -18.30 6.66 -15.89
N GLU A 11 -18.11 5.92 -16.99
CA GLU A 11 -18.55 6.32 -18.33
C GLU A 11 -20.04 6.10 -18.59
N GLN A 12 -20.62 4.99 -18.13
CA GLN A 12 -22.00 4.61 -18.48
C GLN A 12 -23.06 4.97 -17.42
N LYS A 13 -22.67 5.36 -16.19
CA LYS A 13 -23.59 5.57 -15.04
C LYS A 13 -24.64 4.45 -14.89
N GLY A 14 -24.29 3.24 -15.32
CA GLY A 14 -25.18 2.08 -15.30
C GLY A 14 -25.39 1.53 -13.89
N SER A 15 -26.38 0.64 -13.73
CA SER A 15 -26.63 0.00 -12.44
C SER A 15 -25.43 -0.89 -12.04
N LEU A 16 -24.81 -0.59 -10.90
CA LEU A 16 -23.72 -1.40 -10.33
C LEU A 16 -24.07 -2.89 -10.25
N SER A 17 -25.35 -3.21 -10.02
CA SER A 17 -25.81 -4.60 -9.88
C SER A 17 -25.57 -5.45 -11.13
N GLU A 18 -25.75 -4.89 -12.33
CA GLU A 18 -25.63 -5.61 -13.61
C GLU A 18 -24.16 -5.87 -13.96
N LEU A 19 -23.29 -4.91 -13.62
CA LEU A 19 -21.84 -5.04 -13.82
C LEU A 19 -21.22 -6.15 -12.97
N TRP A 20 -21.74 -6.39 -11.75
CA TRP A 20 -21.24 -7.47 -10.89
C TRP A 20 -21.61 -8.85 -11.42
N GLU A 21 -22.82 -9.00 -11.93
CA GLU A 21 -23.32 -10.25 -12.51
C GLU A 21 -22.53 -10.62 -13.76
N PHE A 22 -22.19 -9.62 -14.59
CA PHE A 22 -21.35 -9.79 -15.77
C PHE A 22 -19.88 -10.10 -15.42
N ALA A 23 -19.29 -9.39 -14.46
CA ALA A 23 -17.89 -9.56 -14.10
C ALA A 23 -17.60 -10.84 -13.30
N ARG A 24 -18.62 -11.55 -12.79
CA ARG A 24 -18.50 -12.70 -11.87
C ARG A 24 -17.62 -12.42 -10.65
N VAL A 25 -17.54 -11.15 -10.25
CA VAL A 25 -16.77 -10.71 -9.09
C VAL A 25 -17.72 -10.56 -7.91
N PRO A 26 -17.45 -11.21 -6.76
CA PRO A 26 -18.27 -11.03 -5.58
C PRO A 26 -18.19 -9.57 -5.10
N ARG A 27 -19.36 -8.97 -4.83
CA ARG A 27 -19.48 -7.58 -4.38
C ARG A 27 -18.62 -7.26 -3.15
N SER A 28 -18.42 -8.24 -2.27
CA SER A 28 -17.55 -8.15 -1.09
C SER A 28 -16.06 -8.00 -1.44
N ALA A 29 -15.58 -8.60 -2.52
CA ALA A 29 -14.20 -8.43 -3.00
C ALA A 29 -13.97 -7.02 -3.56
N TYR A 30 -14.96 -6.46 -4.26
CA TYR A 30 -14.90 -5.10 -4.77
C TYR A 30 -14.79 -4.06 -3.64
N TYR A 31 -15.67 -4.14 -2.64
CA TYR A 31 -15.58 -3.23 -1.48
C TYR A 31 -14.30 -3.44 -0.67
N LYS A 32 -13.78 -4.67 -0.57
CA LYS A 32 -12.45 -4.91 0.02
C LYS A 32 -11.36 -4.20 -0.78
N TRP A 33 -11.39 -4.28 -2.11
CA TRP A 33 -10.41 -3.67 -3.00
C TRP A 33 -10.47 -2.13 -2.96
N ILE A 34 -11.67 -1.53 -3.01
CA ILE A 34 -11.85 -0.08 -2.84
C ILE A 34 -11.30 0.37 -1.50
N ASN A 35 -11.64 -0.34 -0.42
CA ASN A 35 -11.17 -0.03 0.92
C ASN A 35 -9.67 -0.34 1.11
N GLN A 36 -9.06 -1.15 0.25
CA GLN A 36 -7.63 -1.46 0.28
C GLN A 36 -6.81 -0.34 -0.35
N LYS A 37 -7.28 0.25 -1.47
CA LYS A 37 -6.67 1.44 -2.09
C LYS A 37 -6.65 2.68 -1.19
N THR A 38 -7.61 2.82 -0.28
CA THR A 38 -7.77 4.02 0.58
C THR A 38 -6.99 3.97 1.89
N ARG A 39 -6.39 2.83 2.25
CA ARG A 39 -5.87 2.66 3.62
C ARG A 39 -4.55 3.40 3.77
N ALA A 40 -4.54 4.39 4.67
CA ALA A 40 -3.38 5.16 5.13
C ALA A 40 -2.04 4.38 5.27
N ASN A 41 -2.10 3.06 5.44
CA ASN A 41 -0.96 2.16 5.38
C ASN A 41 -0.19 2.19 4.05
N GLU A 42 -0.85 2.31 2.90
CA GLU A 42 -0.16 2.38 1.59
C GLU A 42 0.70 3.65 1.52
N LYS A 43 0.12 4.79 1.89
CA LYS A 43 0.79 6.10 1.94
C LYS A 43 1.89 6.12 3.00
N PHE A 44 1.65 5.47 4.14
CA PHE A 44 2.66 5.30 5.19
C PHE A 44 3.82 4.43 4.71
N ASN A 45 3.52 3.31 4.03
CA ASN A 45 4.53 2.41 3.47
C ASN A 45 5.35 3.10 2.38
N GLN A 46 4.73 3.85 1.46
CA GLN A 46 5.44 4.63 0.45
C GLN A 46 6.38 5.68 1.08
N LYS A 47 5.92 6.40 2.10
CA LYS A 47 6.77 7.33 2.86
C LYS A 47 7.91 6.60 3.57
N LEU A 48 7.63 5.43 4.13
CA LEU A 48 8.62 4.60 4.79
C LEU A 48 9.69 4.13 3.79
N CYS A 49 9.31 3.67 2.60
CA CYS A 49 10.24 3.29 1.53
C CYS A 49 11.20 4.43 1.16
N ALA A 50 10.67 5.64 0.98
CA ALA A 50 11.47 6.80 0.62
C ALA A 50 12.51 7.11 1.71
N LEU A 51 12.08 7.18 2.98
CA LEU A 51 12.97 7.42 4.12
C LEU A 51 14.04 6.34 4.28
N ILE A 52 13.71 5.08 3.99
CA ILE A 52 14.66 3.97 4.04
C ILE A 52 15.71 4.10 2.94
N LYS A 53 15.30 4.43 1.72
CA LYS A 53 16.22 4.64 0.59
C LYS A 53 17.20 5.77 0.89
N ASP A 54 16.69 6.91 1.36
CA ASP A 54 17.51 8.07 1.73
C ASP A 54 18.55 7.70 2.80
N ALA A 55 18.12 6.99 3.84
CA ALA A 55 19.01 6.56 4.92
C ALA A 55 20.01 5.47 4.50
N TYR A 56 19.68 4.65 3.51
CA TYR A 56 20.57 3.63 2.95
C TYR A 56 21.65 4.27 2.08
N GLU A 57 21.28 5.24 1.24
CA GLU A 57 22.19 6.04 0.41
C GLU A 57 23.14 6.86 1.27
N GLU A 58 22.65 7.53 2.34
CA GLU A 58 23.49 8.30 3.27
C GLU A 58 24.57 7.43 3.96
N LYS A 59 24.30 6.12 4.13
CA LYS A 59 25.21 5.17 4.78
C LYS A 59 25.97 4.28 3.80
N ASN A 60 25.95 4.58 2.50
CA ASN A 60 26.63 3.81 1.45
C ASN A 60 26.34 2.29 1.51
N GLY A 61 25.16 1.90 1.99
CA GLY A 61 24.76 0.49 2.09
C GLY A 61 25.52 -0.37 3.10
N ILE A 62 26.29 0.23 4.01
CA ILE A 62 27.08 -0.52 5.01
C ILE A 62 26.18 -1.13 6.10
N VAL A 63 25.03 -0.50 6.35
CA VAL A 63 24.16 -0.83 7.47
C VAL A 63 22.97 -1.68 7.02
N GLY A 64 22.86 -2.89 7.55
CA GLY A 64 21.75 -3.79 7.23
C GLY A 64 20.39 -3.28 7.76
N PHE A 65 19.31 -3.67 7.08
CA PHE A 65 17.92 -3.24 7.37
C PHE A 65 17.52 -3.30 8.85
N ARG A 66 17.92 -4.36 9.56
CA ARG A 66 17.60 -4.52 10.99
C ARG A 66 18.22 -3.43 11.88
N GLN A 67 19.46 -3.06 11.60
CA GLN A 67 20.14 -2.00 12.34
C GLN A 67 19.53 -0.63 12.02
N MET A 68 19.15 -0.43 10.75
CA MET A 68 18.43 0.78 10.33
C MET A 68 17.08 0.91 11.04
N THR A 69 16.28 -0.16 11.15
CA THR A 69 14.98 -0.11 11.85
C THR A 69 15.15 0.22 13.34
N LYS A 70 16.11 -0.39 14.04
CA LYS A 70 16.37 -0.09 15.46
C LYS A 70 16.82 1.34 15.70
N LYS A 71 17.71 1.85 14.83
CA LYS A 71 18.19 3.23 14.90
C LYS A 71 17.05 4.21 14.61
N TRP A 72 16.29 3.97 13.55
CA TRP A 72 15.17 4.81 13.16
C TRP A 72 14.05 4.84 14.21
N ASN A 73 13.70 3.69 14.81
CA ASN A 73 12.71 3.63 15.90
C ASN A 73 13.17 4.42 17.13
N ARG A 74 14.48 4.49 17.40
CA ARG A 74 15.05 5.34 18.48
C ARG A 74 15.06 6.82 18.13
N GLU A 75 15.38 7.18 16.90
CA GLU A 75 15.52 8.58 16.48
C GLU A 75 14.18 9.28 16.22
N LYS A 76 13.17 8.54 15.75
CA LYS A 76 11.87 9.08 15.37
C LYS A 76 10.78 8.83 16.42
N ASP A 77 11.07 8.07 17.48
CA ASP A 77 10.10 7.61 18.49
C ASP A 77 8.85 6.93 17.88
N VAL A 78 9.01 6.33 16.70
CA VAL A 78 7.94 5.59 16.03
C VAL A 78 8.22 4.10 16.16
N HIS A 79 7.24 3.34 16.61
CA HIS A 79 7.36 1.88 16.70
C HIS A 79 6.98 1.21 15.37
N VAL A 80 7.92 1.14 14.42
CA VAL A 80 7.73 0.37 13.19
C VAL A 80 8.21 -1.07 13.38
N ASN A 81 7.37 -2.01 12.97
CA ASN A 81 7.69 -3.44 12.98
C ASN A 81 8.78 -3.75 11.94
N GLU A 82 9.83 -4.49 12.34
CA GLU A 82 10.94 -4.93 11.47
C GLU A 82 10.43 -5.64 10.19
N LYS A 83 9.30 -6.34 10.24
CA LYS A 83 8.69 -6.99 9.06
C LYS A 83 8.27 -6.01 7.97
N ARG A 84 7.96 -4.75 8.31
CA ARG A 84 7.61 -3.72 7.31
C ARG A 84 8.82 -3.17 6.57
N PHE A 85 10.02 -3.30 7.12
CA PHE A 85 11.27 -2.98 6.43
C PHE A 85 11.74 -4.14 5.54
N CYS A 86 11.53 -5.40 5.95
CA CYS A 86 11.93 -6.58 5.18
C CYS A 86 10.96 -6.99 4.06
N ALA A 87 9.73 -6.49 4.07
CA ALA A 87 8.73 -6.76 3.02
C ALA A 87 8.78 -5.76 1.86
N LEU A 88 9.77 -4.86 1.87
CA LEU A 88 10.04 -3.83 0.87
C LEU A 88 11.33 -4.15 0.13
#